data_AF-A0A959SNQ6-F1
#
_entry.id   AF-A0A959SNQ6-F1
#
_cell.length_a   1.000
_cell.length_b   1.000
_cell.length_c   1.000
_cell.angle_alpha   90.00
_cell.angle_beta   90.00
_cell.angle_gamma   90.00
#
_symmetry.space_group_name_H-M   'P 1'
#
loop_
_entity.id
_entity.type
_entity.pdbx_description
1 polymer ?
#
loop_
_entity_poly.entity_id
_entity_poly.type
_entity_poly.pdbx_seq_one_letter_code
_entity_poly.pdbx_strand_id
1 'polypeptide(L)' 'DVAFKPVSTLLRPQSSVDSQGNAVMLEGKGRHDPCVVPRAVPIVEAMACLVLADHLLRQRTARV' A
#
# COMPACT_ATOMS: atom_id res chain seq x y z
N ASP A 1 0.71 14.25 -7.24
CA ASP A 1 -0.07 13.78 -6.08
C ASP A 1 -0.13 12.26 -6.03
N VAL A 2 -0.15 11.67 -4.83
CA VAL A 2 -0.30 10.22 -4.63
C VAL A 2 -1.59 9.99 -3.85
N ALA A 3 -2.49 9.18 -4.42
CA ALA A 3 -3.77 8.86 -3.81
C ALA A 3 -3.71 7.53 -3.06
N PHE A 4 -4.29 7.49 -1.86
CA PHE A 4 -4.41 6.29 -1.05
C PHE A 4 -5.87 5.98 -0.79
N LYS A 5 -6.27 4.73 -1.02
CA LYS A 5 -7.56 4.25 -0.52
C LYS A 5 -7.55 4.24 1.02
N PRO A 6 -8.73 4.29 1.67
CA PRO A 6 -8.83 3.99 3.09
C PRO A 6 -8.31 2.60 3.42
N VAL A 7 -8.00 2.37 4.69
CA VAL A 7 -7.63 1.03 5.17
C VAL A 7 -8.74 0.02 4.88
N SER A 8 -8.36 -1.17 4.45
CA SER A 8 -9.34 -2.22 4.09
C SER A 8 -10.09 -2.75 5.31
N THR A 9 -9.43 -2.79 6.47
CA THR A 9 -10.01 -3.35 7.70
C THR A 9 -10.88 -2.30 8.39
N LEU A 10 -12.15 -2.63 8.60
CA LEU A 10 -13.08 -1.83 9.38
C LEU A 10 -13.54 -2.62 10.60
N LEU A 11 -13.69 -1.94 11.73
CA LEU A 11 -14.23 -2.50 12.99
C LEU A 11 -15.76 -2.62 12.93
N ARG A 12 -16.28 -3.13 11.81
CA ARG A 12 -17.69 -3.42 11.59
C ARG A 12 -17.82 -4.71 10.79
N PRO A 13 -18.88 -5.50 10.97
CA PRO A 13 -19.15 -6.66 10.13
C PRO A 13 -19.25 -6.27 8.65
N GLN A 14 -18.57 -7.02 7.78
CA GLN A 14 -18.57 -6.84 6.32
C GLN A 14 -18.84 -8.18 5.64
N SER A 15 -19.76 -8.20 4.68
CA SER A 15 -19.98 -9.38 3.85
C SER A 15 -18.81 -9.55 2.88
N SER A 16 -18.28 -10.77 2.79
CA SER A 16 -17.16 -11.13 1.92
C SER A 16 -17.27 -12.59 1.48
N VAL A 17 -16.28 -13.07 0.73
CA VAL A 17 -16.11 -14.47 0.37
C VAL A 17 -14.78 -14.99 0.91
N ASP A 18 -14.75 -16.26 1.30
CA ASP A 18 -13.51 -16.96 1.66
C ASP A 18 -12.77 -17.49 0.41
N SER A 19 -11.62 -18.13 0.60
CA SER A 19 -10.82 -18.69 -0.49
C SER A 19 -11.48 -19.87 -1.22
N GLN A 20 -12.52 -20.47 -0.64
CA GLN A 20 -13.30 -21.56 -1.23
C GLN A 20 -14.56 -21.03 -1.94
N GLY A 21 -14.81 -19.71 -1.88
CA GLY A 21 -15.96 -19.05 -2.49
C GLY A 21 -17.22 -19.04 -1.62
N ASN A 22 -17.14 -19.49 -0.36
CA ASN A 22 -18.29 -19.46 0.54
C ASN A 22 -18.52 -18.03 1.07
N ALA A 23 -19.78 -17.65 1.22
CA ALA A 23 -20.15 -16.38 1.83
C ALA A 23 -19.76 -16.35 3.31
N VAL A 24 -19.08 -15.29 3.74
CA VAL A 24 -18.62 -15.11 5.12
C VAL A 24 -18.86 -13.67 5.60
N MET A 25 -19.06 -13.50 6.90
CA MET A 25 -19.07 -12.19 7.56
C MET A 25 -17.72 -11.94 8.21
N LEU A 26 -16.97 -10.97 7.70
CA LEU A 26 -15.69 -10.53 8.25
C LEU A 26 -15.90 -9.42 9.27
N GLU A 27 -15.41 -9.64 10.48
CA GLU A 27 -15.37 -8.63 11.53
C GLU A 27 -13.91 -8.34 11.89
N GLY A 28 -13.48 -7.09 11.68
CA GLY A 28 -12.13 -6.68 12.03
C GLY A 28 -11.90 -6.81 13.54
N LYS A 29 -10.85 -7.54 13.93
CA LYS A 29 -10.44 -7.71 15.34
C LYS A 29 -9.08 -7.03 15.58
N GLY A 30 -8.88 -6.50 16.78
CA GLY A 30 -7.60 -5.92 17.21
C GLY A 30 -7.38 -4.48 16.75
N ARG A 31 -6.14 -4.00 16.88
CA ARG A 31 -5.74 -2.63 16.51
C ARG A 31 -5.40 -2.58 15.03
N HIS A 32 -6.03 -1.66 14.32
CA HIS A 32 -5.74 -1.32 12.93
C HIS A 32 -5.51 0.19 12.84
N ASP A 33 -4.67 0.63 11.92
CA ASP A 33 -4.47 2.06 11.72
C ASP A 33 -5.77 2.68 11.20
N PRO A 34 -6.26 3.79 11.79
CA PRO A 34 -7.39 4.52 11.24
C PRO A 34 -7.01 5.27 9.96
N CYS A 35 -5.72 5.55 9.77
CA CYS A 35 -5.19 6.24 8.60
C CYS A 35 -3.75 5.75 8.32
N VAL A 36 -3.49 5.29 7.09
CA VAL A 36 -2.16 4.82 6.67
C VAL A 36 -1.27 5.92 6.09
N VAL A 37 -1.85 7.08 5.79
CA VAL A 37 -1.16 8.17 5.07
C VAL A 37 0.12 8.64 5.77
N PRO A 38 0.17 8.83 7.11
CA PRO A 38 1.40 9.27 7.78
C PRO A 38 2.57 8.30 7.59
N ARG A 39 2.30 7.00 7.46
CA ARG A 39 3.33 6.00 7.17
C ARG A 39 3.63 5.86 5.69
N ALA A 40 2.66 6.16 4.83
CA ALA A 40 2.80 5.98 3.40
C ALA A 40 3.71 7.05 2.77
N VAL A 41 3.73 8.26 3.32
CA VAL A 41 4.57 9.37 2.82
C VAL A 41 6.07 9.00 2.81
N PRO A 42 6.69 8.55 3.92
CA PRO A 42 8.10 8.11 3.90
C PRO A 42 8.38 6.97 2.91
N ILE A 43 7.41 6.07 2.70
CA ILE A 43 7.55 4.96 1.75
C ILE A 43 7.61 5.49 0.32
N VAL A 44 6.72 6.42 -0.05
CA VAL A 44 6.71 7.03 -1.37
C VAL A 44 8.01 7.79 -1.64
N GLU A 45 8.50 8.55 -0.68
CA GLU A 45 9.77 9.28 -0.79
C GLU A 45 10.95 8.33 -1.02
N ALA A 46 11.04 7.25 -0.23
CA ALA A 46 12.07 6.24 -0.40
C ALA A 46 12.01 5.57 -1.79
N MET A 47 10.81 5.23 -2.25
CA MET A 47 10.62 4.63 -3.58
C MET A 47 11.02 5.58 -4.70
N ALA A 48 10.72 6.88 -4.58
CA ALA A 48 11.16 7.89 -5.53
C ALA A 48 12.70 7.97 -5.59
N CYS A 49 13.37 7.99 -4.43
CA CYS A 49 14.84 7.99 -4.35
C CYS A 49 15.45 6.74 -5.00
N LEU A 50 14.87 5.55 -4.76
CA LEU A 50 15.34 4.31 -5.37
C LEU A 50 15.23 4.33 -6.89
N VAL A 51 14.10 4.80 -7.42
CA VAL A 51 13.88 4.93 -8.88
C VAL A 51 14.87 5.92 -9.49
N LEU A 52 15.08 7.08 -8.86
CA LEU A 52 16.05 8.07 -9.32
C LEU A 52 17.48 7.53 -9.31
N ALA A 53 17.87 6.78 -8.26
CA ALA A 53 19.18 6.16 -8.17
C ALA A 53 19.40 5.11 -9.27
N ASP A 54 18.39 4.27 -9.56
CA ASP A 54 18.45 3.31 -10.66
C ASP A 54 18.62 4.03 -12.02
N HIS A 55 17.82 5.07 -12.28
CA HIS A 55 17.96 5.86 -13.50
C HIS A 55 19.32 6.55 -13.61
N LEU A 56 19.89 7.05 -12.51
CA LEU A 56 21.23 7.61 -12.50
C LEU A 56 22.29 6.58 -12.90
N LEU A 57 22.20 5.35 -12.36
CA LEU A 57 23.13 4.27 -12.69
C LEU A 57 23.01 3.84 -14.16
N ARG A 58 21.78 3.75 -14.68
CA ARG A 58 21.52 3.48 -16.11
C ARG A 58 22.09 4.58 -17.00
N GLN A 59 21.93 5.84 -16.62
CA GLN A 59 22.48 6.97 -17.38
C GLN A 59 24.01 6.94 -17.41
N ARG A 60 24.67 6.51 -16.33
CA ARG A 60 26.15 6.38 -16.29
C ARG A 60 26.68 5.32 -17.25
N THR A 61 25.89 4.31 -17.59
CA THR A 61 26.28 3.26 -18.53
C THR A 61 25.73 3.49 -19.94
N ALA A 62 24.80 4.44 -20.10
CA ALA A 62 24.30 4.87 -21.39
C ALA A 62 25.44 5.54 -22.18
N ARG A 63 25.86 4.91 -23.28
CA ARG A 63 26.73 5.53 -24.28
C ARG A 63 25.84 6.32 -25.23
N VAL A 64 25.63 7.59 -24.90
CA VAL A 64 25.10 8.60 -25.82
C VAL A 64 26.28 9.42 -26.34
#